data_AF-A0A1Z5HX04-F1
#
_entry.id   AF-A0A1Z5HX04-F1
#
_cell.length_a   1.000
_cell.length_b   1.000
_cell.length_c   1.000
_cell.angle_alpha   90.00
_cell.angle_beta   90.00
_cell.angle_gamma   90.00
#
_symmetry.space_group_name_H-M   'P 1'
#
loop_
_entity.id
_entity.type
_entity.pdbx_description
1 polymer ?
#
loop_
_entity_poly.entity_id
_entity_poly.type
_entity_poly.pdbx_seq_one_letter_code
_entity_poly.pdbx_strand_id
1 'polypeptide(L)'
;MFQKRKGYVLALVLVVVALGVLVAGCGQNQPQPAETEKAQPTVYPPVITHSLEGRVGQCLVCHEEGSGVDAPKTSHPERANCQQCHVAQGAEQQ
;
A
#
# COMPACT_ATOMS: atom_id res chain seq x y z
N MET A 1 2.39 -17.39 -58.82
CA MET A 1 2.49 -16.42 -57.68
C MET A 1 1.42 -16.61 -56.59
N PHE A 2 0.26 -17.20 -56.88
CA PHE A 2 -0.88 -17.31 -55.94
C PHE A 2 -0.68 -18.29 -54.76
N GLN A 3 0.09 -19.37 -54.96
CA GLN A 3 0.27 -20.43 -53.95
C GLN A 3 1.23 -20.04 -52.81
N LYS A 4 2.27 -19.25 -53.11
CA LYS A 4 3.21 -18.70 -52.11
C LYS A 4 2.53 -17.68 -51.18
N ARG A 5 1.57 -16.90 -51.71
CA ARG A 5 0.80 -15.93 -50.93
C ARG A 5 -0.14 -16.63 -49.93
N LYS A 6 -0.79 -17.73 -50.33
CA LYS A 6 -1.63 -18.54 -49.43
C LYS A 6 -0.81 -19.17 -48.28
N GLY A 7 0.39 -19.68 -48.59
CA GLY A 7 1.30 -20.21 -47.57
C GLY A 7 1.78 -19.14 -46.57
N TYR A 8 2.09 -17.93 -47.05
CA TYR A 8 2.52 -16.82 -46.20
C TYR A 8 1.38 -16.29 -45.31
N VAL A 9 0.16 -16.21 -45.85
CA VAL A 9 -1.03 -15.83 -45.05
C VAL A 9 -1.32 -16.87 -43.97
N LEU A 10 -1.23 -18.16 -44.28
CA LEU A 10 -1.44 -19.22 -43.29
C LEU A 10 -0.36 -19.19 -42.19
N ALA A 11 0.90 -18.99 -42.57
CA ALA A 11 2.01 -18.85 -41.62
C ALA A 11 1.87 -17.60 -40.74
N LEU A 12 1.47 -16.46 -41.29
CA LEU A 12 1.22 -15.24 -40.53
C LEU A 12 0.06 -15.42 -39.53
N VAL A 13 -1.02 -16.08 -39.92
CA VAL A 13 -2.14 -16.37 -39.01
C VAL A 13 -1.69 -17.25 -37.85
N LEU A 14 -0.90 -18.29 -38.10
CA LEU A 14 -0.39 -19.17 -37.03
C LEU A 14 0.54 -18.43 -36.06
N VAL A 15 1.41 -17.53 -36.56
CA VAL A 15 2.30 -16.72 -35.72
C VAL A 15 1.52 -15.71 -34.87
N VAL A 16 0.51 -15.04 -35.43
CA VAL A 16 -0.33 -14.09 -34.70
C VAL A 16 -1.18 -14.79 -33.63
N VAL A 17 -1.73 -15.98 -33.93
CA VAL A 17 -2.47 -16.78 -32.94
C VAL A 17 -1.56 -17.25 -31.81
N ALA A 18 -0.35 -17.74 -32.12
CA ALA A 18 0.61 -18.18 -31.10
C ALA A 18 1.06 -17.03 -30.18
N LEU A 19 1.27 -15.82 -30.73
CA LEU A 19 1.59 -14.62 -29.94
C LEU A 19 0.41 -14.14 -29.10
N GLY A 20 -0.83 -14.27 -29.59
CA GLY A 20 -2.04 -13.89 -28.85
C GLY A 20 -2.29 -14.73 -27.60
N VAL A 21 -1.96 -16.03 -27.62
CA VAL A 21 -2.15 -16.93 -26.46
C VAL A 21 -1.22 -16.58 -25.29
N LEU A 22 -0.03 -16.03 -25.56
CA LEU A 22 0.92 -15.63 -24.50
C LEU A 22 0.47 -14.40 -23.69
N VAL A 23 -0.38 -13.54 -24.25
CA VAL A 23 -0.82 -12.28 -23.59
C VAL A 23 -2.04 -12.49 -22.67
N ALA A 24 -2.78 -13.59 -22.81
CA ALA A 24 -4.00 -13.84 -22.05
C ALA A 24 -3.77 -14.45 -20.64
N GLY A 25 -2.53 -14.64 -20.21
CA GLY A 25 -2.17 -15.37 -18.98
C GLY A 25 -2.16 -14.59 -17.66
N CYS A 26 -2.30 -13.25 -17.66
CA CYS A 26 -2.23 -12.45 -16.43
C CYS A 26 -3.58 -11.80 -16.14
N GLY A 27 -4.50 -12.56 -15.54
CA GLY A 27 -5.83 -12.06 -15.20
C GLY A 27 -6.53 -12.89 -14.12
N GLN A 28 -5.89 -13.11 -12.97
CA GLN A 28 -6.60 -13.60 -11.79
C GLN A 28 -7.41 -12.44 -11.20
N ASN A 29 -8.65 -12.29 -11.66
CA ASN A 29 -9.66 -11.50 -10.96
C ASN A 29 -10.26 -12.38 -9.85
N GLN A 30 -9.54 -12.52 -8.73
CA GLN A 30 -10.11 -13.15 -7.54
C GLN A 30 -11.17 -12.21 -6.95
N PRO A 31 -12.42 -12.68 -6.73
CA PRO A 31 -13.35 -11.99 -5.86
C PRO A 31 -12.73 -11.98 -4.45
N GLN A 32 -12.45 -10.79 -3.92
CA GLN A 32 -12.01 -10.64 -2.54
C GLN A 32 -13.13 -11.14 -1.62
N PRO A 33 -12.84 -12.05 -0.67
CA PRO A 33 -13.80 -12.43 0.34
C PRO A 33 -14.24 -11.19 1.12
N ALA A 34 -15.56 -10.94 1.11
CA ALA A 34 -16.17 -9.97 1.99
C ALA A 34 -16.18 -10.56 3.40
N GLU A 35 -15.24 -10.16 4.25
CA GLU A 35 -15.13 -10.69 5.61
C GLU A 35 -14.87 -9.58 6.64
N THR A 36 -15.98 -9.20 7.26
CA THR A 36 -16.14 -8.87 8.69
C THR A 36 -15.65 -7.51 9.18
N GLU A 37 -16.66 -6.66 9.33
CA GLU A 37 -16.76 -5.52 10.25
C GLU A 37 -16.45 -5.95 11.70
N LYS A 38 -15.17 -6.00 12.05
CA LYS A 38 -14.67 -5.79 13.41
C LYS A 38 -13.73 -4.61 13.27
N ALA A 39 -14.05 -3.49 13.92
CA ALA A 39 -13.32 -2.22 13.88
C ALA A 39 -11.90 -2.42 13.33
N GLN A 40 -11.75 -2.18 12.02
CA GLN A 40 -10.48 -2.41 11.34
C GLN A 40 -9.44 -1.63 12.13
N PRO A 41 -8.36 -2.26 12.64
CA PRO A 41 -7.20 -1.48 12.98
C PRO A 41 -6.86 -0.74 11.69
N THR A 42 -6.98 0.58 11.69
CA THR A 42 -6.58 1.37 10.53
C THR A 42 -5.17 0.92 10.20
N VAL A 43 -4.97 0.33 9.02
CA VAL A 43 -3.66 -0.21 8.60
C VAL A 43 -2.60 0.90 8.52
N TYR A 44 -3.02 2.16 8.69
CA TYR A 44 -2.22 3.36 8.65
C TYR A 44 -1.91 3.88 10.07
N PRO A 45 -0.70 4.42 10.29
CA PRO A 45 -0.36 5.10 11.54
C PRO A 45 -1.29 6.31 11.76
N PRO A 46 -1.78 6.54 12.99
CA PRO A 46 -2.54 7.75 13.30
C PRO A 46 -1.70 9.00 13.09
N VAL A 47 -2.35 10.07 12.63
CA VAL A 47 -1.73 11.40 12.54
C VAL A 47 -1.53 11.99 13.93
N ILE A 48 -0.48 12.80 14.09
CA ILE A 48 -0.22 13.52 15.35
C ILE A 48 -1.17 14.71 15.43
N THR A 49 -2.05 14.72 16.42
CA THR A 49 -3.16 15.69 16.56
C THR A 49 -2.82 16.89 17.44
N HIS A 50 -1.59 16.97 17.94
CA HIS A 50 -1.11 18.04 18.81
C HIS A 50 0.23 18.61 18.33
N SER A 51 0.59 19.80 18.79
CA SER A 51 1.90 20.41 18.50
C SER A 51 3.06 19.62 19.13
N LEU A 52 4.18 19.61 18.41
CA LEU A 52 5.44 19.01 18.83
C LEU A 52 6.45 20.03 19.37
N GLU A 53 6.11 21.33 19.44
CA GLU A 53 7.04 22.37 19.91
C GLU A 53 7.67 22.00 21.27
N GLY A 54 9.00 21.99 21.29
CA GLY A 54 9.79 21.66 22.48
C GLY A 54 9.75 20.18 22.90
N ARG A 55 9.07 19.30 22.15
CA ARG A 55 8.92 17.87 22.45
C ARG A 55 9.23 16.95 21.27
N VAL A 56 9.80 17.49 20.19
CA VAL A 56 10.25 16.70 19.03
C VAL A 56 11.19 15.57 19.50
N GLY A 57 10.83 14.33 19.18
CA GLY A 57 11.61 13.14 19.58
C GLY A 57 11.41 12.68 21.03
N GLN A 58 10.62 13.39 21.84
CA GLN A 58 10.31 13.04 23.23
C GLN A 58 8.94 12.34 23.35
N CYS A 59 8.56 11.55 22.35
CA CYS A 59 7.22 10.97 22.21
C CYS A 59 6.88 10.00 23.35
N LEU A 60 7.88 9.24 23.81
CA LEU A 60 7.72 8.20 24.83
C LEU A 60 7.36 8.75 26.22
N VAL A 61 7.65 10.04 26.50
CA VAL A 61 7.25 10.70 27.75
C VAL A 61 5.75 10.53 28.03
N CYS A 62 4.93 10.54 26.97
CA CYS A 62 3.49 10.30 27.06
C CYS A 62 3.05 8.95 26.51
N HIS A 63 3.67 8.48 25.42
CA HIS A 63 3.18 7.32 24.70
C HIS A 63 3.79 5.98 25.14
N GLU A 64 4.79 5.93 26.02
CA GLU A 64 5.42 4.66 26.43
C GLU A 64 4.44 3.76 27.20
N GLU A 65 3.83 4.29 28.26
CA GLU A 65 2.81 3.60 29.04
C GLU A 65 1.40 4.18 28.82
N GLY A 66 1.29 5.27 28.04
CA GLY A 66 0.05 6.02 27.87
C GLY A 66 -0.25 6.87 29.10
N SER A 67 0.32 8.08 29.15
CA SER A 67 0.11 9.04 30.24
C SER A 67 -0.68 10.26 29.76
N GLY A 68 -1.84 10.48 30.39
CA GLY A 68 -2.80 11.52 30.02
C GLY A 68 -4.16 10.96 29.61
N VAL A 69 -5.12 11.85 29.38
CA VAL A 69 -6.50 11.46 29.01
C VAL A 69 -6.55 10.90 27.58
N ASP A 70 -5.68 11.39 26.69
CA ASP A 70 -5.76 11.13 25.24
C ASP A 70 -4.48 10.54 24.63
N ALA A 71 -3.47 10.18 25.44
CA ALA A 71 -2.22 9.61 24.93
C ALA A 71 -2.30 8.07 24.90
N PRO A 72 -2.50 7.44 23.72
CA PRO A 72 -2.46 5.99 23.62
C PRO A 72 -1.05 5.46 23.90
N LYS A 73 -0.99 4.31 24.57
CA LYS A 73 0.24 3.51 24.68
C LYS A 73 0.67 3.03 23.29
N THR A 74 1.94 3.27 22.94
CA THR A 74 2.54 2.74 21.71
C THR A 74 2.69 1.23 21.81
N SER A 75 2.38 0.52 20.73
CA SER A 75 2.64 -0.92 20.63
C SER A 75 4.09 -1.25 20.27
N HIS A 76 4.91 -0.22 20.02
CA HIS A 76 6.26 -0.35 19.50
C HIS A 76 7.20 0.75 20.02
N PRO A 77 7.53 0.74 21.32
CA PRO A 77 8.41 1.75 21.92
C PRO A 77 9.84 1.71 21.36
N GLU A 78 10.27 0.59 20.77
CA GLU A 78 11.58 0.43 20.14
C GLU A 78 11.77 1.26 18.87
N ARG A 79 10.68 1.76 18.26
CA ARG A 79 10.72 2.60 17.06
C ARG A 79 11.02 4.05 17.43
N ALA A 80 12.32 4.37 17.52
CA ALA A 80 12.79 5.69 17.94
C ALA A 80 12.39 6.86 17.02
N ASN A 81 12.19 6.62 15.71
CA ASN A 81 11.82 7.68 14.76
C ASN A 81 10.32 7.65 14.43
N CYS A 82 9.50 8.18 15.35
CA CYS A 82 8.04 8.13 15.25
C CYS A 82 7.50 8.90 14.02
N GLN A 83 8.16 9.99 13.62
CA GLN A 83 7.75 10.83 12.49
C GLN A 83 8.02 10.21 11.12
N GLN A 84 8.72 9.07 11.06
CA GLN A 84 8.82 8.27 9.84
C GLN A 84 7.45 7.79 9.36
N CYS A 85 6.52 7.57 10.30
CA CYS A 85 5.19 7.02 10.02
C CYS A 85 4.06 7.94 10.49
N HIS A 86 4.21 8.59 11.64
CA HIS A 86 3.20 9.49 12.21
C HIS A 86 3.44 10.93 11.78
N VAL A 87 2.57 11.43 10.90
CA VAL A 87 2.67 12.79 10.35
C VAL A 87 1.84 13.77 11.19
N ALA A 88 2.37 14.95 11.46
CA ALA A 88 1.63 16.02 12.13
C ALA A 88 0.51 16.59 11.25
N GLN A 89 -0.64 16.86 11.87
CA GLN A 89 -1.71 17.58 11.19
C GLN A 89 -1.24 18.98 10.78
N GLY A 90 -1.40 19.33 9.51
CA GLY A 90 -0.99 20.63 9.01
C GLY A 90 0.51 20.78 8.79
N ALA A 91 1.26 19.69 8.63
CA ALA A 91 2.68 19.75 8.24
C ALA A 91 2.85 20.33 6.83
N GLU A 92 2.80 21.66 6.72
CA GLU A 92 3.68 22.40 5.84
C GLU A 92 5.10 22.21 6.36
N GLN A 93 5.92 21.53 5.57
CA GLN A 93 7.30 21.21 5.89
C GLN A 93 8.10 22.53 5.91
N GLN A 94 8.36 23.04 7.12
CA GLN A 94 9.29 24.14 7.35
C GLN A 94 10.73 23.62 7.33
#